data_AF-A0A1Q3FRI8-F1
#
_entry.id   AF-A0A1Q3FRI8-F1
#
_cell.length_a   1.000
_cell.length_b   1.000
_cell.length_c   1.000
_cell.angle_alpha   90.00
_cell.angle_beta   90.00
_cell.angle_gamma   90.00
#
_symmetry.space_group_name_H-M   'P 1'
#
loop_
_entity.id
_entity.type
_entity.pdbx_description
1 polymer ?
#
loop_
_entity_poly.entity_id
_entity_poly.type
_entity_poly.pdbx_seq_one_letter_code
_entity_poly.pdbx_strand_id
1 'polypeptide(L)'
;MKGILKLVFFLLVLQVSTPMFSKAVLVFLLVIATVMSLDYPRECPSAADEDPWHPVHLPHPTDCNKFYKCFNGQKYEHICPTGLHWNIEQDYCDYPDKANCVRPLPSVL
;
A
#
# COMPACT_ATOMS: atom_id res chain seq x y z
N MET A 1 -0.06 -18.12 41.47
CA MET A 1 0.08 -17.93 40.01
C MET A 1 -0.86 -16.86 39.42
N LYS A 2 -2.15 -16.80 39.80
CA LYS A 2 -3.10 -15.77 39.27
C LYS A 2 -2.81 -14.32 39.72
N GLY A 3 -2.14 -14.12 40.87
CA GLY A 3 -1.80 -12.80 41.38
C GLY A 3 -0.62 -12.12 40.67
N ILE A 4 0.39 -12.90 40.28
CA ILE A 4 1.56 -12.40 39.55
C ILE A 4 1.17 -11.97 38.14
N LEU A 5 0.27 -12.71 37.48
CA LEU A 5 -0.23 -12.35 36.15
C LEU A 5 -1.05 -11.05 36.15
N LYS A 6 -1.87 -10.84 37.18
CA LYS A 6 -2.57 -9.54 37.37
C LYS A 6 -1.60 -8.42 37.69
N LEU A 7 -0.54 -8.66 38.47
CA LEU A 7 0.47 -7.66 38.80
C LEU A 7 1.32 -7.29 37.56
N VAL A 8 1.70 -8.26 36.74
CA VAL A 8 2.36 -8.01 35.45
C VAL A 8 1.43 -7.25 34.51
N PHE A 9 0.15 -7.59 34.44
CA PHE A 9 -0.83 -6.85 33.66
C PHE A 9 -1.03 -5.41 34.19
N PHE A 10 -1.06 -5.22 35.50
CA PHE A 10 -1.18 -3.90 36.13
C PHE A 10 0.07 -3.05 35.93
N LEU A 11 1.26 -3.66 35.99
CA LEU A 11 2.55 -3.00 35.70
C LEU A 11 2.70 -2.66 34.21
N LEU A 12 2.25 -3.53 33.30
CA LEU A 12 2.19 -3.26 31.86
C LEU A 12 1.21 -2.10 31.55
N VAL A 13 0.08 -2.01 32.26
CA VAL A 13 -0.88 -0.90 32.10
C VAL A 13 -0.35 0.42 32.69
N LEU A 14 0.43 0.38 33.77
CA LEU A 14 1.11 1.55 34.35
C LEU A 14 2.24 2.10 33.45
N GLN A 15 2.86 1.25 32.62
CA GLN A 15 3.80 1.68 31.57
C GLN A 15 3.11 2.41 30.41
N VAL A 16 1.80 2.18 30.22
CA VAL A 16 0.95 2.81 29.18
C VAL A 16 0.25 4.08 29.72
N SER A 17 0.30 4.35 31.02
CA SER A 17 -0.46 5.43 31.67
C SER A 17 0.30 6.74 31.92
N THR A 18 1.49 6.95 31.34
CA THR A 18 2.08 8.30 31.35
C THR A 18 1.44 9.12 30.21
N PRO A 19 0.87 10.31 30.47
CA PRO A 19 -0.02 11.05 29.56
C PRO A 19 0.67 11.66 28.32
N MET A 20 1.84 11.16 27.96
CA MET A 20 2.62 11.56 26.79
C MET A 20 2.52 10.53 25.65
N PHE A 21 2.32 9.24 25.97
CA PHE A 21 2.22 8.18 24.95
C PHE A 21 0.82 8.07 24.33
N SER A 22 -0.25 8.41 25.04
CA SER A 22 -1.61 8.29 24.50
C SER A 22 -1.87 9.20 23.28
N LYS A 23 -1.36 10.44 23.28
CA LYS A 23 -1.48 11.34 22.12
C LYS A 23 -0.47 11.02 21.03
N ALA A 24 0.77 10.69 21.39
CA ALA A 24 1.81 10.37 20.41
C ALA A 24 1.51 9.07 19.64
N VAL A 25 0.96 8.05 20.32
CA VAL A 25 0.53 6.80 19.68
C VAL A 25 -0.69 7.05 18.79
N LEU A 26 -1.67 7.85 19.23
CA LEU A 26 -2.79 8.24 18.36
C LEU A 26 -2.31 9.05 17.15
N VAL A 27 -1.38 10.00 17.32
CA VAL A 27 -0.78 10.74 16.22
C VAL A 27 0.00 9.81 15.29
N PHE A 28 0.76 8.85 15.81
CA PHE A 28 1.51 7.89 15.00
C PHE A 28 0.58 6.94 14.23
N LEU A 29 -0.51 6.48 14.85
CA LEU A 29 -1.55 5.68 14.19
C LEU A 29 -2.33 6.48 13.14
N LEU A 30 -2.62 7.76 13.40
CA LEU A 30 -3.22 8.66 12.42
C LEU A 30 -2.25 8.94 11.27
N VAL A 31 -0.97 9.19 11.56
CA VAL A 31 0.07 9.36 10.55
C VAL A 31 0.21 8.09 9.72
N ILE A 32 0.30 6.90 10.34
CA ILE A 32 0.31 5.61 9.67
C ILE A 32 -0.95 5.42 8.81
N ALA A 33 -2.14 5.65 9.37
CA ALA A 33 -3.40 5.54 8.63
C ALA A 33 -3.44 6.52 7.45
N THR A 34 -2.92 7.74 7.61
CA THR A 34 -2.82 8.71 6.52
C THR A 34 -1.79 8.30 5.47
N VAL A 35 -0.58 7.87 5.83
CA VAL A 35 0.46 7.43 4.87
C VAL A 35 0.13 6.11 4.17
N MET A 36 -0.60 5.21 4.83
CA MET A 36 -1.14 4.00 4.20
C MET A 36 -2.32 4.28 3.27
N SER A 37 -2.89 5.49 3.35
CA SER A 37 -3.89 6.00 2.40
C SER A 37 -3.33 7.08 1.47
N LEU A 38 -2.03 7.37 1.53
CA LEU A 38 -1.36 8.22 0.55
C LEU A 38 -1.13 7.41 -0.73
N ASP A 39 -2.17 7.44 -1.56
CA ASP A 39 -2.12 7.58 -3.01
C ASP A 39 -1.03 6.76 -3.71
N TYR A 40 -1.34 5.48 -3.95
CA TYR A 40 -0.69 4.77 -5.03
C TYR A 40 -0.87 5.61 -6.31
N PRO A 41 0.22 5.96 -7.05
CA PRO A 41 0.13 6.89 -8.15
C PRO A 41 -0.87 6.39 -9.20
N ARG A 42 -1.69 7.30 -9.73
CA ARG A 42 -2.71 7.00 -10.74
C ARG A 42 -2.34 7.54 -12.11
N GLU A 43 -1.44 8.51 -12.12
CA GLU A 43 -0.90 9.18 -13.28
C GLU A 43 0.60 8.93 -13.37
N CYS A 44 1.13 9.04 -14.58
CA CYS A 44 2.58 9.00 -14.77
C CYS A 44 3.18 10.33 -14.28
N PRO A 45 4.41 10.29 -13.72
CA PRO A 45 5.18 11.50 -13.46
C PRO A 45 5.39 12.28 -14.77
N SER A 46 5.70 13.58 -14.68
CA SER A 46 6.07 14.33 -15.88
C SER A 46 7.40 13.79 -16.43
N ALA A 47 7.65 13.97 -17.73
CA ALA A 47 8.92 13.58 -18.35
C ALA A 47 10.16 14.22 -17.67
N ALA A 48 9.99 15.38 -17.03
CA ALA A 48 11.07 16.06 -16.31
C ALA A 48 11.38 15.41 -14.95
N ASP A 49 10.42 14.66 -14.39
CA ASP A 49 10.50 14.06 -13.05
C ASP A 49 10.70 12.53 -13.11
N GLU A 50 10.92 11.96 -14.31
CA GLU A 50 11.15 10.52 -14.46
C GLU A 50 12.53 10.10 -13.97
N ASP A 51 12.59 9.07 -13.13
CA ASP A 51 13.82 8.40 -12.72
C ASP A 51 14.03 7.10 -13.54
N PRO A 52 15.05 7.03 -14.41
CA PRO A 52 15.34 5.83 -15.20
C PRO A 52 15.66 4.57 -14.38
N TRP A 53 16.09 4.73 -13.12
CA TRP A 53 16.44 3.61 -12.24
C TRP A 53 15.24 3.09 -11.43
N HIS A 54 14.16 3.87 -11.37
CA HIS A 54 12.95 3.54 -10.61
C HIS A 54 11.69 3.81 -11.46
N PRO A 55 11.44 2.97 -12.48
CA PRO A 55 10.29 3.15 -13.37
C PRO A 55 8.98 3.00 -12.60
N VAL A 56 8.03 3.88 -12.90
CA VAL A 56 6.68 3.81 -12.31
C VAL A 56 5.81 2.86 -13.13
N HIS A 57 5.14 1.92 -12.46
CA HIS A 57 4.07 1.12 -13.02
C HIS A 57 2.73 1.54 -12.41
N LEU A 58 1.64 1.38 -13.16
CA LEU A 58 0.27 1.72 -12.75
C LEU A 58 -0.69 0.56 -13.09
N PRO A 59 -1.76 0.35 -12.32
CA PRO A 59 -2.68 -0.75 -12.49
C PRO A 59 -3.71 -0.41 -13.57
N HIS A 60 -4.03 -1.35 -14.47
CA HIS A 60 -5.03 -1.10 -15.51
C HIS A 60 -6.45 -1.02 -14.90
N PRO A 61 -7.23 0.05 -15.11
CA PRO A 61 -8.42 0.38 -14.30
C PRO A 61 -9.49 -0.71 -14.24
N THR A 62 -9.60 -1.54 -15.28
CA THR A 62 -10.68 -2.52 -15.45
C THR A 62 -10.22 -3.95 -15.71
N ASP A 63 -8.92 -4.21 -15.84
CA ASP A 63 -8.40 -5.50 -16.29
C ASP A 63 -7.23 -5.92 -15.39
N CYS A 64 -7.36 -7.08 -14.75
CA CYS A 64 -6.33 -7.61 -13.86
C CYS A 64 -5.12 -8.15 -14.59
N ASN A 65 -5.26 -8.57 -15.85
CA ASN A 65 -4.16 -9.11 -16.65
C ASN A 65 -3.32 -8.00 -17.28
N LYS A 66 -3.63 -6.72 -17.00
CA LYS A 66 -2.94 -5.58 -17.59
C LYS A 66 -2.39 -4.61 -16.55
N PHE A 67 -1.35 -3.90 -16.93
CA PHE A 67 -0.78 -2.78 -16.20
C PHE A 67 -0.20 -1.76 -17.19
N TYR A 68 0.16 -0.59 -16.70
CA TYR A 68 0.87 0.43 -17.46
C TYR A 68 2.29 0.57 -16.95
N LYS A 69 3.24 0.76 -17.85
CA LYS A 69 4.56 1.28 -17.55
C LYS A 69 4.61 2.75 -17.97
N CYS A 70 5.11 3.61 -17.10
CA CYS A 70 5.29 5.01 -17.42
C CYS A 70 6.58 5.23 -18.20
N PHE A 71 6.49 6.04 -19.26
CA PHE A 71 7.64 6.51 -20.01
C PHE A 71 7.32 7.85 -20.67
N ASN A 72 8.21 8.83 -20.54
CA ASN A 72 8.06 10.20 -21.01
C ASN A 72 6.68 10.83 -20.64
N GLY A 73 6.21 10.58 -19.43
CA GLY A 73 4.93 11.04 -18.89
C GLY A 73 3.68 10.37 -19.48
N GLN A 74 3.83 9.24 -20.17
CA GLN A 74 2.74 8.52 -20.81
C GLN A 74 2.60 7.07 -20.31
N LYS A 75 1.37 6.57 -20.31
CA LYS A 75 1.01 5.21 -19.93
C LYS A 75 1.17 4.27 -21.14
N TYR A 76 2.07 3.29 -21.03
CA TYR A 76 2.22 2.23 -22.02
C TYR A 76 1.62 0.94 -21.49
N GLU A 77 0.60 0.41 -22.16
CA GLU A 77 -0.10 -0.78 -21.71
C GLU A 77 0.75 -2.04 -21.93
N HIS A 78 0.79 -2.88 -20.90
CA HIS A 78 1.45 -4.17 -20.90
C HIS A 78 0.49 -5.24 -20.43
N ILE A 79 0.64 -6.44 -20.99
CA ILE A 79 -0.17 -7.61 -20.69
C ILE A 79 0.72 -8.58 -19.90
N CYS A 80 0.22 -9.02 -18.74
CA CYS A 80 0.85 -10.07 -17.96
C CYS A 80 0.79 -11.40 -18.71
N PRO A 81 1.77 -12.32 -18.51
CA PRO A 81 1.70 -13.66 -19.07
C PRO A 81 0.37 -14.35 -18.76
N THR A 82 -0.04 -15.28 -19.62
CA THR A 82 -1.34 -15.95 -19.54
C THR A 82 -1.59 -16.53 -18.14
N GLY A 83 -2.72 -16.16 -17.54
CA GLY A 83 -3.13 -16.63 -16.22
C GLY A 83 -2.57 -15.83 -15.04
N LEU A 84 -1.76 -14.80 -15.28
CA LEU A 84 -1.20 -13.94 -14.22
C LEU A 84 -1.91 -12.58 -14.18
N HIS A 85 -1.97 -12.00 -12.98
CA HIS A 85 -2.52 -10.69 -12.70
C HIS A 85 -1.44 -9.73 -12.21
N TRP A 86 -1.60 -8.44 -12.49
CA TRP A 86 -0.73 -7.41 -11.94
C TRP A 86 -0.87 -7.32 -10.42
N ASN A 87 0.23 -7.56 -9.69
CA ASN A 87 0.31 -7.39 -8.26
C ASN A 87 0.87 -6.00 -7.94
N ILE A 88 0.01 -5.12 -7.43
CA ILE A 88 0.34 -3.72 -7.12
C ILE A 88 1.35 -3.62 -5.98
N GLU A 89 1.28 -4.51 -4.99
CA GLU A 89 2.13 -4.48 -3.80
C GLU A 89 3.55 -4.95 -4.11
N GLN A 90 3.70 -5.86 -5.07
CA GLN A 90 4.98 -6.46 -5.40
C GLN A 90 5.61 -5.93 -6.71
N ASP A 91 4.86 -5.12 -7.46
CA ASP A 91 5.30 -4.51 -8.72
C ASP A 91 5.68 -5.53 -9.82
N TYR A 92 4.98 -6.66 -9.87
CA TYR A 92 5.14 -7.67 -10.92
C TYR A 92 3.85 -8.48 -11.17
N CYS A 93 3.81 -9.27 -12.25
CA CYS A 93 2.70 -10.17 -12.55
C CYS A 93 2.76 -11.45 -11.70
N ASP A 94 1.76 -11.69 -10.86
CA ASP A 94 1.68 -12.85 -9.97
C ASP A 94 0.41 -13.66 -10.22
N TYR A 95 0.28 -14.80 -9.55
CA TYR A 95 -0.94 -15.60 -9.59
C TYR A 95 -2.13 -14.82 -8.99
N PRO A 96 -3.36 -15.02 -9.51
CA PRO A 96 -4.53 -14.25 -9.10
C PRO A 96 -4.80 -14.19 -7.59
N ASP A 97 -4.55 -15.29 -6.88
CA ASP A 97 -4.72 -15.44 -5.43
C ASP A 97 -3.68 -14.65 -4.61
N LYS A 98 -2.52 -14.35 -5.20
CA LYS A 98 -1.47 -13.51 -4.58
C LYS A 98 -1.57 -12.06 -4.98
N ALA A 99 -1.93 -11.80 -6.24
CA ALA A 99 -2.09 -10.46 -6.77
C ALA A 99 -3.27 -9.72 -6.14
N ASN A 100 -4.27 -10.45 -5.60
CA ASN A 100 -5.45 -9.88 -4.93
C ASN A 100 -6.10 -8.74 -5.72
N CYS A 101 -6.11 -8.87 -7.05
CA CYS A 101 -6.55 -7.82 -7.94
C CYS A 101 -8.07 -7.61 -7.82
N VAL A 102 -8.48 -6.39 -7.46
CA VAL A 102 -9.88 -5.97 -7.40
C VAL A 102 -10.16 -4.98 -8.53
N ARG A 103 -11.09 -5.31 -9.42
CA ARG A 103 -11.52 -4.47 -10.56
C ARG A 103 -13.03 -4.41 -10.69
N PRO A 104 -13.59 -3.31 -11.24
CA PRO A 104 -12.91 -2.07 -11.60
C PRO A 104 -12.31 -1.39 -10.36
N LEU A 105 -11.27 -0.56 -10.54
CA LEU A 105 -10.71 0.18 -9.40
C LEU A 105 -11.83 1.01 -8.74
N PRO A 106 -11.99 0.97 -7.40
CA PRO A 106 -13.11 1.61 -6.69
C PRO A 106 -13.26 3.12 -6.92
N SER A 107 -12.20 3.76 -7.38
CA SER A 107 -12.07 5.19 -7.65
C SER A 107 -12.22 5.57 -9.13
N VAL A 108 -12.77 4.67 -9.95
CA VAL A 108 -13.13 4.89 -11.37
C VAL A 108 -14.66 5.01 -11.52
N LEU A 109 -15.41 4.88 -10.43
CA LEU A 109 -16.83 5.20 -10.28
C LEU A 109 -16.97 6.54 -9.54
#